data_AF-A0A673ZDV1-F1
#
_entry.id   AF-A0A673ZDV1-F1
#
_cell.length_a   1.000
_cell.length_b   1.000
_cell.length_c   1.000
_cell.angle_alpha   90.00
_cell.angle_beta   90.00
_cell.angle_gamma   90.00
#
_symmetry.space_group_name_H-M   'P 1'
#
loop_
_entity.id
_entity.type
_entity.pdbx_description
1 polymer ?
#
loop_
_entity_poly.entity_id
_entity_poly.type
_entity_poly.pdbx_seq_one_letter_code
_entity_poly.pdbx_strand_id
1 'polypeptide(L)'
;MKVRGVLLCVFLLWVEGSQADTPANCTYEDLLGSWVFQVSKGGQDKGINCSLMDTIDKSITVHLEKLSVAVDDLGNTGFFTLIYNQGFEVVLNDYKWFGFFKGGFFRIRRGSDECAIESIAVAAKPIPKL
;
A
#
# COMPACT_ATOMS: atom_id res chain seq x y z
N MET A 1 37.70 -28.20 22.25
CA MET A 1 37.39 -27.87 20.83
C MET A 1 35.99 -28.32 20.38
N LYS A 2 35.43 -29.45 20.86
CA LYS A 2 34.10 -29.94 20.43
C LYS A 2 32.90 -29.06 20.87
N VAL A 3 32.95 -28.46 22.05
CA VAL A 3 31.83 -27.66 22.61
C VAL A 3 31.57 -26.35 21.83
N ARG A 4 32.61 -25.72 21.28
CA ARG A 4 32.49 -24.50 20.46
C ARG A 4 31.78 -24.75 19.12
N GLY A 5 32.01 -25.92 18.51
CA GLY A 5 31.34 -26.29 17.25
C GLY A 5 29.85 -26.55 17.45
N VAL A 6 29.48 -27.19 18.57
CA VAL A 6 28.06 -27.45 18.90
C VAL A 6 27.30 -26.14 19.13
N LEU A 7 27.89 -25.19 19.85
CA LEU A 7 27.30 -23.86 20.07
C LEU A 7 27.08 -23.08 18.77
N LEU A 8 28.00 -23.22 17.81
CA LEU A 8 27.91 -22.56 16.51
C LEU A 8 26.78 -23.17 15.65
N CYS A 9 26.59 -24.49 15.70
CA CYS A 9 25.47 -25.16 15.03
C CYS A 9 24.12 -24.79 15.65
N VAL A 10 24.02 -24.63 16.97
CA VAL A 10 22.78 -24.19 17.63
C VAL A 10 22.43 -22.75 17.24
N PHE A 11 23.42 -21.86 17.12
CA PHE A 11 23.21 -20.48 16.65
C PHE A 11 22.73 -20.41 15.19
N LEU A 12 23.21 -21.30 14.32
CA LEU A 12 22.80 -21.35 12.91
C LEU A 12 21.39 -21.94 12.71
N LEU A 13 20.91 -22.77 13.64
CA LEU A 13 19.54 -23.31 13.64
C LEU A 13 18.50 -22.33 14.18
N TRP A 14 18.94 -21.19 14.73
CA TRP A 14 18.09 -20.09 15.24
C TRP A 14 17.91 -18.95 14.23
N VAL A 15 18.27 -19.17 12.97
CA VAL A 15 17.85 -18.27 11.89
C VAL A 15 16.35 -18.50 11.68
N GLU A 16 15.53 -17.78 12.45
CA GLU A 16 14.10 -17.68 12.21
C GLU A 16 13.90 -17.24 10.75
N GLY A 17 13.09 -17.99 10.00
CA GLY A 17 12.85 -17.71 8.60
C GLY A 17 12.30 -16.30 8.41
N SER A 18 12.91 -15.53 7.51
CA SER A 18 12.41 -14.21 7.16
C SER A 18 11.09 -14.34 6.40
N GLN A 19 9.97 -13.89 7.00
CA GLN A 19 8.76 -13.63 6.23
C GLN A 19 8.91 -12.28 5.52
N ALA A 20 9.16 -12.33 4.21
CA ALA A 20 9.29 -11.14 3.37
C ALA A 20 7.95 -10.73 2.72
N ASP A 21 7.03 -11.68 2.55
CA ASP A 21 5.74 -11.47 1.88
C ASP A 21 4.59 -11.41 2.89
N THR A 22 3.55 -10.64 2.56
CA THR A 22 2.29 -10.71 3.30
C THR A 22 1.56 -12.02 2.94
N PRO A 23 0.64 -12.50 3.80
CA PRO A 23 -0.19 -13.66 3.49
C PRO A 23 -1.19 -13.44 2.33
N ALA A 24 -1.18 -12.29 1.66
CA ALA A 24 -2.06 -12.00 0.53
C ALA A 24 -1.65 -12.79 -0.71
N ASN A 25 -2.64 -13.18 -1.51
CA ASN A 25 -2.45 -13.84 -2.80
C ASN A 25 -3.57 -13.42 -3.76
N CYS A 26 -3.63 -12.12 -4.07
CA CYS A 26 -4.66 -11.53 -4.92
C CYS A 26 -4.21 -11.46 -6.38
N THR A 27 -5.18 -11.58 -7.29
CA THR A 27 -4.94 -11.53 -8.75
C THR A 27 -5.13 -10.12 -9.30
N TYR A 28 -4.75 -9.92 -10.56
CA TYR A 28 -5.01 -8.68 -11.27
C TYR A 28 -6.52 -8.44 -11.43
N GLU A 29 -7.28 -9.49 -11.67
CA GLU A 29 -8.73 -9.45 -11.81
C GLU A 29 -9.42 -9.00 -10.51
N ASP A 30 -8.87 -9.37 -9.36
CA ASP A 30 -9.37 -8.93 -8.05
C ASP A 30 -9.14 -7.43 -7.81
N LEU A 31 -8.10 -6.85 -8.43
CA LEU A 31 -7.80 -5.42 -8.33
C LEU A 31 -8.76 -4.55 -9.16
N LEU A 32 -9.31 -5.09 -10.24
CA LEU A 32 -10.15 -4.34 -11.18
C LEU A 32 -11.55 -4.02 -10.63
N GLY A 33 -11.92 -2.75 -10.73
CA GLY A 33 -13.22 -2.24 -10.30
C GLY A 33 -13.10 -0.90 -9.61
N SER A 34 -14.14 -0.54 -8.88
CA SER A 34 -14.21 0.71 -8.14
C SER A 34 -13.76 0.52 -6.71
N TRP A 35 -12.95 1.44 -6.20
CA TRP A 35 -12.41 1.43 -4.85
C TRP A 35 -12.72 2.76 -4.17
N VAL A 36 -13.05 2.72 -2.88
CA VAL A 36 -13.17 3.92 -2.06
C VAL A 36 -11.92 4.06 -1.22
N PHE A 37 -11.15 5.12 -1.46
CA PHE A 37 -9.99 5.52 -0.67
C PHE A 37 -10.45 6.49 0.41
N GLN A 38 -10.46 6.05 1.67
CA GLN A 38 -10.73 6.87 2.84
C GLN A 38 -9.42 7.47 3.33
N VAL A 39 -9.35 8.76 3.56
CA VAL A 39 -8.13 9.55 3.65
C VAL A 39 -8.19 10.33 4.97
N SER A 40 -7.21 10.17 5.85
CA SER A 40 -7.12 10.96 7.10
C SER A 40 -6.68 12.41 6.84
N LYS A 41 -6.56 13.22 7.89
CA LYS A 41 -6.14 14.61 7.77
C LYS A 41 -4.72 14.74 7.19
N GLY A 42 -4.56 15.60 6.17
CA GLY A 42 -3.28 15.93 5.54
C GLY A 42 -2.36 16.84 6.38
N GLY A 43 -1.16 17.08 5.85
CA GLY A 43 -0.14 17.94 6.47
C GLY A 43 0.84 17.22 7.42
N GLN A 44 0.86 15.89 7.40
CA GLN A 44 1.85 15.08 8.12
C GLN A 44 3.11 14.88 7.25
N ASP A 45 4.22 14.43 7.83
CA ASP A 45 5.46 14.10 7.09
C ASP A 45 5.67 12.57 6.95
N LYS A 46 6.85 12.12 6.53
CA LYS A 46 7.19 10.68 6.44
C LYS A 46 7.12 9.91 7.77
N GLY A 47 7.09 10.62 8.90
CA GLY A 47 6.97 10.04 10.23
C GLY A 47 5.54 9.70 10.62
N ILE A 48 4.55 9.90 9.74
CA ILE A 48 3.16 9.51 10.01
C ILE A 48 3.09 8.02 10.38
N ASN A 49 2.32 7.71 11.41
CA ASN A 49 2.03 6.33 11.78
C ASN A 49 0.68 5.90 11.19
N CYS A 50 0.70 5.22 10.04
CA CYS A 50 -0.51 4.73 9.38
C CYS A 50 -1.19 3.57 10.10
N SER A 51 -0.55 2.94 11.09
CA SER A 51 -1.18 1.90 11.91
C SER A 51 -2.23 2.48 12.86
N LEU A 52 -2.09 3.77 13.19
CA LEU A 52 -3.09 4.52 13.94
C LEU A 52 -3.95 5.28 12.94
N MET A 53 -4.97 4.60 12.40
CA MET A 53 -5.95 5.30 11.57
C MET A 53 -6.66 6.35 12.43
N ASP A 54 -6.36 7.62 12.16
CA ASP A 54 -7.05 8.77 12.72
C ASP A 54 -8.43 8.95 12.05
N THR A 55 -9.12 10.02 12.41
CA THR A 55 -10.38 10.46 11.80
C THR A 55 -10.27 10.53 10.26
N ILE A 56 -11.30 9.99 9.60
CA ILE A 56 -11.44 10.06 8.14
C ILE A 56 -11.85 11.50 7.79
N ASP A 57 -11.03 12.18 7.00
CA ASP A 57 -11.26 13.54 6.54
C ASP A 57 -11.98 13.55 5.17
N LYS A 58 -11.53 12.69 4.25
CA LYS A 58 -12.04 12.63 2.87
C LYS A 58 -12.22 11.19 2.39
N SER A 59 -13.11 10.98 1.45
CA SER A 59 -13.26 9.71 0.72
C SER A 59 -13.26 9.99 -0.77
N ILE A 60 -12.47 9.24 -1.53
CA ILE A 60 -12.29 9.41 -2.98
C ILE A 60 -12.60 8.07 -3.64
N THR A 61 -13.46 8.08 -4.65
CA THR A 61 -13.70 6.89 -5.48
C THR A 61 -12.68 6.85 -6.61
N VAL A 62 -12.07 5.69 -6.83
CA VAL A 62 -11.14 5.44 -7.93
C VAL A 62 -11.58 4.19 -8.68
N HIS A 63 -11.71 4.31 -10.00
CA HIS A 63 -12.03 3.23 -10.92
C HIS A 63 -10.73 2.73 -11.57
N LEU A 64 -10.46 1.44 -11.39
CA LEU A 64 -9.30 0.75 -11.95
C LEU A 64 -9.74 -0.11 -13.13
N GLU A 65 -9.37 0.33 -14.33
CA GLU A 65 -9.77 -0.25 -15.61
C GLU A 65 -8.60 -0.90 -16.35
N LYS A 66 -8.91 -1.96 -17.11
CA LYS A 66 -7.89 -2.61 -17.94
C LYS A 66 -7.29 -1.63 -18.95
N LEU A 67 -5.99 -1.64 -19.23
CA LEU A 67 -4.93 -2.50 -18.66
C LEU A 67 -4.26 -1.91 -17.42
N SER A 68 -4.24 -0.58 -17.28
CA SER A 68 -3.56 0.10 -16.20
C SER A 68 -4.11 1.51 -16.00
N VAL A 69 -5.39 1.74 -16.28
CA VAL A 69 -6.01 3.07 -16.24
C VAL A 69 -6.68 3.29 -14.89
N ALA A 70 -6.37 4.41 -14.24
CA ALA A 70 -7.07 4.85 -13.03
C ALA A 70 -7.85 6.13 -13.33
N VAL A 71 -9.11 6.19 -12.92
CA VAL A 71 -10.00 7.35 -13.13
C VAL A 71 -10.73 7.68 -11.84
N ASP A 72 -10.88 8.95 -11.49
CA ASP A 72 -11.74 9.38 -10.38
C ASP A 72 -13.10 9.93 -10.86
N ASP A 73 -14.01 10.18 -9.92
CA ASP A 73 -15.35 10.74 -10.20
C ASP A 73 -15.29 12.15 -10.83
N LEU A 74 -14.15 12.84 -10.76
CA LEU A 74 -13.93 14.17 -11.35
C LEU A 74 -13.41 14.09 -12.79
N GLY A 75 -13.12 12.88 -13.30
CA GLY A 75 -12.59 12.65 -14.64
C GLY A 75 -11.08 12.83 -14.75
N ASN A 76 -10.35 12.95 -13.64
CA ASN A 76 -8.90 12.89 -13.68
C ASN A 76 -8.49 11.47 -14.09
N THR A 77 -7.46 11.38 -14.92
CA THR A 77 -6.93 10.10 -15.38
C THR A 77 -5.49 9.91 -14.92
N GLY A 78 -5.13 8.67 -14.68
CA GLY A 78 -3.84 8.25 -14.19
C GLY A 78 -3.59 6.79 -14.52
N PHE A 79 -2.66 6.17 -13.81
CA PHE A 79 -2.36 4.76 -14.02
C PHE A 79 -2.27 4.00 -12.71
N PHE A 80 -2.43 2.67 -12.79
CA PHE A 80 -2.15 1.79 -11.68
C PHE A 80 -1.30 0.60 -12.12
N THR A 81 -0.67 -0.04 -11.15
CA THR A 81 0.02 -1.31 -11.33
C THR A 81 -0.26 -2.23 -10.16
N LEU A 82 -0.42 -3.51 -10.46
CA LEU A 82 -0.40 -4.57 -9.46
C LEU A 82 1.06 -4.79 -9.01
N ILE A 83 1.26 -5.04 -7.73
CA ILE A 83 2.55 -5.40 -7.14
C ILE A 83 2.48 -6.87 -6.79
N TYR A 84 2.92 -7.70 -7.74
CA TYR A 84 2.85 -9.16 -7.69
C TYR A 84 1.44 -9.65 -7.31
N ASN A 85 1.25 -10.19 -6.11
CA ASN A 85 -0.05 -10.59 -5.54
C ASN A 85 -0.30 -9.95 -4.17
N GLN A 86 0.52 -8.94 -3.82
CA GLN A 86 0.66 -8.39 -2.48
C GLN A 86 -0.14 -7.09 -2.32
N GLY A 87 -0.13 -6.25 -3.35
CA GLY A 87 -0.69 -4.92 -3.28
C GLY A 87 -0.75 -4.23 -4.64
N PHE A 88 -0.89 -2.92 -4.60
CA PHE A 88 -0.99 -2.09 -5.81
C PHE A 88 -0.43 -0.70 -5.58
N GLU A 89 -0.01 -0.03 -6.66
CA GLU A 89 0.27 1.41 -6.70
C GLU A 89 -0.71 2.07 -7.68
N VAL A 90 -1.32 3.18 -7.30
CA VAL A 90 -2.11 4.07 -8.17
C VAL A 90 -1.46 5.43 -8.21
N VAL A 91 -1.28 6.01 -9.39
CA VAL A 91 -0.86 7.38 -9.60
C VAL A 91 -1.99 8.13 -10.27
N LEU A 92 -2.58 9.09 -9.57
CA LEU A 92 -3.78 9.80 -10.01
C LEU A 92 -3.82 11.21 -9.41
N ASN A 93 -4.11 12.20 -10.26
CA ASN A 93 -4.28 13.61 -9.87
C ASN A 93 -3.10 14.16 -9.03
N ASP A 94 -1.86 13.84 -9.42
CA ASP A 94 -0.60 14.18 -8.72
C ASP A 94 -0.38 13.50 -7.35
N TYR A 95 -1.20 12.52 -6.98
CA TYR A 95 -1.00 11.68 -5.80
C TYR A 95 -0.54 10.29 -6.21
N LYS A 96 0.29 9.65 -5.36
CA LYS A 96 0.51 8.21 -5.42
C LYS A 96 -0.06 7.51 -4.20
N TRP A 97 -0.73 6.40 -4.45
CA TRP A 97 -1.41 5.57 -3.49
C TRP A 97 -0.77 4.20 -3.54
N PHE A 98 -0.44 3.63 -2.39
CA PHE A 98 0.06 2.27 -2.29
C PHE A 98 -0.72 1.53 -1.22
N GLY A 99 -0.86 0.22 -1.35
CA GLY A 99 -1.43 -0.57 -0.27
C GLY A 99 -1.29 -2.05 -0.52
N PHE A 100 -1.16 -2.80 0.58
CA PHE A 100 -1.31 -4.25 0.53
C PHE A 100 -2.80 -4.63 0.60
N PHE A 101 -3.19 -5.71 -0.07
CA PHE A 101 -4.57 -6.21 -0.03
C PHE A 101 -5.02 -6.63 1.38
N LYS A 102 -4.07 -6.96 2.27
CA LYS A 102 -4.32 -7.37 3.66
C LYS A 102 -3.25 -6.80 4.60
N GLY A 103 -3.34 -5.52 4.96
CA GLY A 103 -2.35 -4.92 5.87
C GLY A 103 -2.42 -3.42 6.13
N GLY A 104 -3.42 -2.70 5.63
CA GLY A 104 -3.44 -1.23 5.76
C GLY A 104 -2.52 -0.58 4.73
N PHE A 105 -2.85 0.66 4.39
CA PHE A 105 -2.44 1.28 3.13
C PHE A 105 -1.35 2.30 3.41
N PHE A 106 -0.45 2.49 2.44
CA PHE A 106 0.63 3.47 2.56
C PHE A 106 0.51 4.51 1.46
N ARG A 107 0.60 5.79 1.81
CA ARG A 107 0.67 6.85 0.80
C ARG A 107 2.14 7.13 0.48
N ILE A 108 2.46 7.35 -0.79
CA ILE A 108 3.70 7.98 -1.22
C ILE A 108 3.33 9.26 -1.99
N ARG A 109 3.79 10.44 -1.57
CA ARG A 109 3.76 11.64 -2.43
C ARG A 109 4.98 11.61 -3.34
N ARG A 110 4.85 11.97 -4.62
CA ARG A 110 6.02 12.29 -5.47
C ARG A 110 6.43 13.74 -5.22
N GLY A 111 7.68 13.95 -4.84
CA GLY A 111 8.30 15.27 -4.84
C GLY A 111 8.72 15.67 -6.26
N SER A 112 8.48 16.92 -6.62
CA SER A 112 9.37 17.65 -7.54
C SER A 112 10.56 18.27 -6.79
N ASP A 113 10.50 18.32 -5.45
CA ASP A 113 11.53 18.74 -4.52
C ASP A 113 11.48 17.89 -3.22
N GLU A 114 12.64 17.59 -2.65
CA GLU A 114 12.86 16.44 -1.74
C GLU A 114 12.44 16.66 -0.28
N CYS A 115 11.73 17.76 0.07
CA CYS A 115 11.60 18.18 1.48
C CYS A 115 10.19 18.46 2.02
N ALA A 116 9.12 18.42 1.21
CA ALA A 116 7.75 18.64 1.70
C ALA A 116 6.87 17.42 1.41
N ILE A 117 6.78 16.54 2.40
CA ILE A 117 5.88 15.38 2.37
C ILE A 117 4.56 15.84 2.98
N GLU A 118 3.46 15.67 2.26
CA GLU A 118 2.12 15.67 2.85
C GLU A 118 1.67 14.21 2.91
N SER A 119 1.80 13.59 4.06
CA SER A 119 1.40 12.21 4.29
C SER A 119 -0.03 12.16 4.80
N ILE A 120 -0.74 11.10 4.42
CA ILE A 120 -2.07 10.78 4.90
C ILE A 120 -2.17 9.26 5.02
N ALA A 121 -2.83 8.78 6.08
CA ALA A 121 -3.23 7.38 6.19
C ALA A 121 -4.46 7.13 5.30
N VAL A 122 -4.38 6.11 4.47
CA VAL A 122 -5.44 5.78 3.51
C VAL A 122 -6.05 4.43 3.87
N ALA A 123 -7.35 4.25 3.64
CA ALA A 123 -8.02 2.96 3.63
C ALA A 123 -8.74 2.73 2.30
N ALA A 124 -8.31 1.75 1.51
CA ALA A 124 -9.01 1.39 0.26
C ALA A 124 -9.94 0.19 0.46
N LYS A 125 -11.22 0.36 0.13
CA LYS A 125 -12.21 -0.72 0.16
C LYS A 125 -12.78 -0.93 -1.25
N PRO A 126 -12.79 -2.16 -1.77
CA PRO A 126 -13.43 -2.43 -3.05
C PRO A 126 -14.94 -2.24 -2.91
N ILE A 127 -15.58 -1.66 -3.93
CA ILE A 127 -17.03 -1.60 -4.05
C ILE A 127 -17.48 -2.93 -4.65
N PRO A 128 -18.33 -3.71 -3.96
CA PRO A 128 -18.84 -4.97 -4.50
C PRO A 128 -19.56 -4.73 -5.84
N LYS A 129 -19.28 -5.59 -6.82
CA LYS A 129 -20.06 -5.65 -8.05
C LYS A 129 -21.43 -6.23 -7.68
N LEU A 130 -22.51 -5.51 -8.03
CA LEU A 130 -23.89 -5.97 -7.86
C LEU A 130 -24.17 -7.23 -8.68
#